data_AF-A0A6N9A414-F1
#
_entry.id   AF-A0A6N9A414-F1
#
_cell.length_a   1.000
_cell.length_b   1.000
_cell.length_c   1.000
_cell.angle_alpha   90.00
_cell.angle_beta   90.00
_cell.angle_gamma   90.00
#
_symmetry.space_group_name_H-M   'P 1'
#
loop_
_entity.id
_entity.type
_entity.pdbx_description
1 polymer ?
#
loop_
_entity_poly.entity_id
_entity_poly.type
_entity_poly.pdbx_seq_one_letter_code
_entity_poly.pdbx_strand_id
1 'polypeptide(L)'
;MLSPDSRTVAFDLLRPPSGYTLDLAVLTTYTLDLEALLALPLSVVSEAEGGLEELLADPLLLLEALRRAGERIQLFVDQSGIAVPRLPRELYSMLESSVHPVRAPGGGIFHPKVWVARFTPTGPGIGVTAGREEGRQDVANDQPLLRVAVLTRNLTFDRSWDVALASDARPEPESPFGPSRSLAELIHALPDLATTSVPPDLVARVRTLADQIGRAQFPPPPGFLRHPIKYHVVGLPGARAPWRPISDGRRTLAIAPFVNRTGLEAVRGPAWGEGLLVSLQNELDKLSDDVLSAWSDVRTLSDLAVDEETEDAAVRPAGLHAKLIAVEHGWDVTWYVGSANLTAAALHGRNVEALAEIRARKGRSRGKSGFGIDRFLESGFDRLCTPYQRIAIPDVDEEVVEARGRLNAARDALLEADMTVVCYGSGEEWTWALDCGGLDAEPLRALAAVDVLAWPISVSEDMAHPLHPPPALTLPIQHLTRFVAFRLSVPIPGVDEVKLALRLPARGMPGDRMHHALVGLISDPGRFLRFLRALLGDLDAVAGWMGAGGSRANVGDQGPRLDSETLLEDVVRTASRAPERLGPVRRLIADLRKTERGCAVIPDDFLRVWEAVESAIRERGRS
;
A
#
# COMPACT_ATOMS: atom_id res chain seq x y z
N MET A 1 24.09 5.74 -4.89
CA MET A 1 24.02 5.00 -6.17
C MET A 1 22.68 4.27 -6.16
N LEU A 2 21.96 4.17 -7.28
CA LEU A 2 20.78 3.29 -7.39
C LEU A 2 21.29 1.85 -7.43
N SER A 3 21.75 1.32 -6.28
CA SER A 3 22.19 -0.06 -6.18
C SER A 3 20.95 -0.95 -6.28
N PRO A 4 20.90 -1.95 -7.18
CA PRO A 4 19.77 -2.87 -7.30
C PRO A 4 19.44 -3.59 -5.97
N ASP A 5 20.44 -3.73 -5.09
CA ASP A 5 20.35 -4.42 -3.80
C ASP A 5 19.99 -3.50 -2.61
N SER A 6 19.85 -2.19 -2.82
CA SER A 6 19.47 -1.26 -1.74
C SER A 6 17.97 -1.31 -1.49
N ARG A 7 17.57 -1.89 -0.35
CA ARG A 7 16.17 -2.00 0.07
C ARG A 7 15.75 -0.78 0.89
N THR A 8 14.74 -0.05 0.43
CA THR A 8 13.95 0.85 1.29
C THR A 8 12.68 0.11 1.65
N VAL A 9 12.42 -0.08 2.94
CA VAL A 9 11.18 -0.74 3.36
C VAL A 9 10.06 0.28 3.26
N ALA A 10 8.90 -0.08 2.70
CA ALA A 10 7.78 0.84 2.55
C ALA A 10 7.39 1.52 3.88
N PHE A 11 7.60 0.83 5.01
CA PHE A 11 7.43 1.36 6.36
C PHE A 11 8.31 2.59 6.66
N ASP A 12 9.54 2.64 6.15
CA ASP A 12 10.47 3.76 6.37
C ASP A 12 9.96 5.08 5.76
N LEU A 13 9.13 4.98 4.71
CA LEU A 13 8.58 6.17 4.03
C LEU A 13 7.59 6.94 4.91
N LEU A 14 6.91 6.26 5.84
CA LEU A 14 5.98 6.89 6.78
C LEU A 14 6.59 7.12 8.16
N ARG A 15 7.82 6.68 8.38
CA ARG A 15 8.53 6.87 9.64
C ARG A 15 8.82 8.36 9.87
N PRO A 16 8.29 8.94 10.97
CA PRO A 16 8.61 10.31 11.34
C PRO A 16 10.11 10.47 11.65
N PRO A 17 10.75 11.57 11.21
CA PRO A 17 12.07 11.92 11.72
C PRO A 17 12.05 12.24 13.22
N SER A 18 13.22 12.20 13.85
CA SER A 18 13.36 12.56 15.27
C SER A 18 12.81 13.97 15.55
N GLY A 19 11.99 14.08 16.61
CA GLY A 19 11.32 15.33 16.99
C GLY A 19 10.11 15.71 16.14
N TYR A 20 9.57 14.78 15.35
CA TYR A 20 8.35 14.96 14.56
C TYR A 20 7.36 13.82 14.78
N THR A 21 6.08 14.09 14.54
CA THR A 21 5.01 13.08 14.41
C THR A 21 4.36 13.16 13.05
N LEU A 22 3.83 12.03 12.58
CA LEU A 22 2.99 12.01 11.38
C LEU A 22 1.67 12.73 11.66
N ASP A 23 1.35 13.73 10.86
CA ASP A 23 0.07 14.46 10.89
C ASP A 23 -0.89 13.93 9.83
N LEU A 24 -0.43 13.79 8.59
CA LEU A 24 -1.21 13.27 7.46
C LEU A 24 -0.29 12.58 6.45
N ALA A 25 -0.68 11.39 6.00
CA ALA A 25 -0.11 10.72 4.84
C ALA A 25 -1.18 10.57 3.76
N VAL A 26 -0.88 11.03 2.55
CA VAL A 26 -1.68 10.81 1.34
C VAL A 26 -0.92 9.88 0.43
N LEU A 27 -1.48 8.70 0.19
CA LEU A 27 -0.88 7.65 -0.62
C LEU A 27 -1.70 7.47 -1.89
N THR A 28 -1.04 7.16 -3.00
CA THR A 28 -1.72 6.71 -4.22
C THR A 28 -1.18 5.35 -4.65
N THR A 29 -2.06 4.51 -5.20
CA THR A 29 -1.63 3.25 -5.81
C THR A 29 -2.62 2.80 -6.88
N TYR A 30 -2.16 1.92 -7.78
CA TYR A 30 -3.09 1.23 -8.69
C TYR A 30 -3.69 0.02 -8.00
N THR A 31 -2.84 -0.91 -7.55
CA THR A 31 -3.27 -2.14 -6.87
C THR A 31 -3.07 -2.03 -5.37
N LEU A 32 -4.07 -2.43 -4.61
CA LEU A 32 -4.07 -2.45 -3.16
C LEU A 32 -4.29 -3.87 -2.63
N ASP A 33 -3.35 -4.31 -1.81
CA ASP A 33 -3.55 -5.41 -0.86
C ASP A 33 -3.91 -4.82 0.51
N LEU A 34 -5.09 -5.17 1.03
CA LEU A 34 -5.57 -4.64 2.32
C LEU A 34 -4.75 -5.12 3.52
N GLU A 35 -4.12 -6.30 3.44
CA GLU A 35 -3.20 -6.76 4.48
C GLU A 35 -1.91 -5.91 4.48
N ALA A 36 -1.41 -5.54 3.29
CA ALA A 36 -0.26 -4.65 3.19
C ALA A 36 -0.56 -3.24 3.77
N LEU A 37 -1.79 -2.73 3.57
CA LEU A 37 -2.22 -1.46 4.15
C LEU A 37 -2.41 -1.54 5.67
N LEU A 38 -2.96 -2.65 6.21
CA LEU A 38 -3.10 -2.85 7.66
C LEU A 38 -1.77 -2.77 8.41
N ALA A 39 -0.64 -3.09 7.76
CA ALA A 39 0.68 -3.02 8.37
C ALA A 39 1.22 -1.58 8.53
N LEU A 40 0.74 -0.61 7.75
CA LEU A 40 1.26 0.77 7.78
C LEU A 40 0.90 1.54 9.08
N PRO A 41 -0.35 1.51 9.58
CA PRO A 41 -0.67 2.09 10.88
C PRO A 41 0.19 1.51 12.01
N LEU A 42 0.48 0.21 11.98
CA LEU A 42 1.32 -0.43 12.98
C LEU A 42 2.73 0.17 13.01
N SER A 43 3.36 0.38 11.85
CA SER A 43 4.69 1.00 11.80
C SER A 43 4.71 2.43 12.33
N VAL A 44 3.62 3.19 12.14
CA VAL A 44 3.51 4.55 12.69
C VAL A 44 3.37 4.52 14.21
N VAL A 45 2.60 3.56 14.73
CA VAL A 45 2.33 3.39 16.15
C VAL A 45 3.57 2.93 16.91
N SER A 46 4.34 2.00 16.36
CA SER A 46 5.57 1.49 16.97
C SER A 46 6.63 2.56 17.26
N GLU A 47 6.57 3.69 16.56
CA GLU A 47 7.57 4.76 16.58
C GLU A 47 7.08 6.02 17.33
N ALA A 48 5.90 5.99 17.97
CA ALA A 48 5.37 7.10 18.75
C ALA A 48 6.19 7.34 20.04
N GLU A 49 6.25 8.59 20.52
CA GLU A 49 6.89 8.95 21.80
C GLU A 49 6.24 8.15 22.94
N GLY A 50 7.06 7.36 23.65
CA GLY A 50 6.63 6.34 24.63
C GLY A 50 7.04 4.90 24.24
N GLY A 51 7.28 4.67 22.94
CA GLY A 51 7.66 3.37 22.39
C GLY A 51 6.53 2.36 22.37
N LEU A 52 6.67 1.31 21.56
CA LEU A 52 5.70 0.22 21.46
C LEU A 52 5.46 -0.48 22.81
N GLU A 53 6.43 -0.46 23.73
CA GLU A 53 6.31 -1.02 25.08
C GLU A 53 5.25 -0.31 25.95
N GLU A 54 5.07 1.01 25.81
CA GLU A 54 4.03 1.77 26.53
C GLU A 54 2.64 1.56 25.91
N LEU A 55 2.55 1.30 24.61
CA LEU A 55 1.29 1.00 23.92
C LEU A 55 0.85 -0.44 24.11
N LEU A 56 1.80 -1.38 24.12
CA LEU A 56 1.59 -2.73 24.65
C LEU A 56 1.24 -2.70 26.13
N ALA A 57 1.45 -1.57 26.81
CA ALA A 57 1.04 -1.43 28.17
C ALA A 57 -0.49 -1.36 28.35
N ASP A 58 -1.25 -1.15 27.29
CA ASP A 58 -2.69 -1.19 27.32
C ASP A 58 -3.21 -1.60 25.94
N PRO A 59 -3.70 -2.84 25.79
CA PRO A 59 -4.27 -3.34 24.54
C PRO A 59 -5.30 -2.42 23.90
N LEU A 60 -6.12 -1.74 24.69
CA LEU A 60 -7.11 -0.80 24.16
C LEU A 60 -6.45 0.51 23.70
N LEU A 61 -5.36 0.96 24.35
CA LEU A 61 -4.54 2.06 23.85
C LEU A 61 -3.79 1.71 22.56
N LEU A 62 -3.25 0.49 22.43
CA LEU A 62 -2.64 0.03 21.18
C LEU A 62 -3.66 0.05 20.04
N LEU A 63 -4.87 -0.46 20.29
CA LEU A 63 -5.92 -0.50 19.29
C LEU A 63 -6.47 0.89 18.94
N GLU A 64 -6.59 1.78 19.92
CA GLU A 64 -6.93 3.19 19.71
C GLU A 64 -5.80 3.95 18.98
N ALA A 65 -4.53 3.62 19.26
CA ALA A 65 -3.38 4.17 18.55
C ALA A 65 -3.35 3.70 17.08
N LEU A 66 -3.64 2.43 16.82
CA LEU A 66 -3.80 1.88 15.48
C LEU A 66 -4.93 2.57 14.73
N ARG A 67 -6.08 2.78 15.40
CA ARG A 67 -7.20 3.54 14.84
C ARG A 67 -6.77 4.97 14.45
N ARG A 68 -6.14 5.70 15.38
CA ARG A 68 -5.66 7.07 15.14
C ARG A 68 -4.60 7.13 14.05
N ALA A 69 -3.72 6.14 13.96
CA ALA A 69 -2.74 6.05 12.90
C ALA A 69 -3.40 5.76 11.54
N GLY A 70 -4.44 4.92 11.51
CA GLY A 70 -5.28 4.71 10.34
C GLY A 70 -5.95 6.00 9.85
N GLU A 71 -6.48 6.83 10.76
CA GLU A 71 -7.08 8.12 10.40
C GLU A 71 -6.09 9.13 9.78
N ARG A 72 -4.80 8.98 10.07
CA ARG A 72 -3.73 9.81 9.49
C ARG A 72 -3.29 9.32 8.11
N ILE A 73 -3.57 8.08 7.74
CA ILE A 73 -3.19 7.49 6.45
C ILE A 73 -4.41 7.48 5.53
N GLN A 74 -4.29 8.13 4.37
CA GLN A 74 -5.36 8.32 3.41
C GLN A 74 -4.88 7.82 2.04
N LEU A 75 -5.37 6.67 1.60
CA LEU A 75 -4.99 6.00 0.38
C LEU A 75 -6.03 6.22 -0.71
N PHE A 76 -5.60 6.77 -1.83
CA PHE A 76 -6.37 6.87 -3.06
C PHE A 76 -5.94 5.74 -4.01
N VAL A 77 -6.87 4.86 -4.36
CA VAL A 77 -6.60 3.64 -5.13
C VAL A 77 -7.48 3.60 -6.37
N ASP A 78 -6.98 3.09 -7.50
CA ASP A 78 -7.86 2.82 -8.65
C ASP A 78 -9.07 1.97 -8.22
N GLN A 79 -10.27 2.33 -8.66
CA GLN A 79 -11.48 1.63 -8.23
C GLN A 79 -11.50 0.13 -8.55
N SER A 80 -10.77 -0.30 -9.58
CA SER A 80 -10.65 -1.70 -10.00
C SER A 80 -9.51 -2.44 -9.29
N GLY A 81 -8.69 -1.71 -8.53
CA GLY A 81 -7.39 -2.17 -8.07
C GLY A 81 -7.34 -2.78 -6.67
N ILE A 82 -8.46 -2.88 -5.95
CA ILE A 82 -8.46 -3.52 -4.63
C ILE A 82 -8.53 -5.03 -4.81
N ALA A 83 -7.49 -5.74 -4.36
CA ALA A 83 -7.44 -7.18 -4.42
C ALA A 83 -8.38 -7.81 -3.38
N VAL A 84 -8.96 -8.96 -3.72
CA VAL A 84 -9.70 -9.78 -2.74
C VAL A 84 -8.68 -10.35 -1.75
N PRO A 85 -8.83 -10.10 -0.44
CA PRO A 85 -7.90 -10.63 0.55
C PRO A 85 -7.94 -12.15 0.62
N ARG A 86 -6.79 -12.77 0.88
CA ARG A 86 -6.69 -14.24 1.04
C ARG A 86 -7.36 -14.74 2.31
N LEU A 87 -7.22 -13.98 3.38
CA LEU A 87 -7.80 -14.28 4.68
C LEU A 87 -8.92 -13.29 4.97
N PRO A 88 -10.12 -13.78 5.32
CA PRO A 88 -11.18 -12.90 5.81
C PRO A 88 -10.78 -12.36 7.18
N ARG A 89 -10.82 -11.04 7.34
CA ARG A 89 -10.50 -10.36 8.60
C ARG A 89 -11.51 -9.26 8.88
N GLU A 90 -11.97 -9.19 10.12
CA GLU A 90 -12.87 -8.12 10.60
C GLU A 90 -12.15 -6.76 10.60
N LEU A 91 -10.82 -6.79 10.80
CA LEU A 91 -9.95 -5.61 10.85
C LEU A 91 -9.95 -4.78 9.56
N TYR A 92 -10.29 -5.34 8.39
CA TYR A 92 -10.39 -4.55 7.17
C TYR A 92 -11.44 -3.44 7.27
N SER A 93 -12.45 -3.61 8.12
CA SER A 93 -13.44 -2.55 8.40
C SER A 93 -12.81 -1.26 8.94
N MET A 94 -11.65 -1.35 9.61
CA MET A 94 -10.90 -0.19 10.11
C MET A 94 -10.30 0.66 8.99
N LEU A 95 -10.03 0.06 7.83
CA LEU A 95 -9.43 0.74 6.68
C LEU A 95 -10.47 1.49 5.84
N GLU A 96 -11.76 1.29 6.11
CA GLU A 96 -12.84 1.88 5.31
C GLU A 96 -12.84 3.40 5.29
N SER A 97 -12.32 4.06 6.34
CA SER A 97 -12.19 5.52 6.39
C SER A 97 -10.94 6.04 5.68
N SER A 98 -9.95 5.17 5.47
CA SER A 98 -8.64 5.48 4.90
C SER A 98 -8.55 5.18 3.41
N VAL A 99 -9.39 4.28 2.87
CA VAL A 99 -9.35 3.87 1.45
C VAL A 99 -10.39 4.64 0.63
N HIS A 100 -9.93 5.33 -0.40
CA HIS A 100 -10.73 6.16 -1.30
C HIS A 100 -10.55 5.65 -2.74
N PRO A 101 -11.47 4.84 -3.28
CA PRO A 101 -11.40 4.43 -4.67
C PRO A 101 -11.55 5.65 -5.60
N VAL A 102 -10.78 5.72 -6.68
CA VAL A 102 -10.76 6.82 -7.64
C VAL A 102 -10.91 6.33 -9.08
N ARG A 103 -11.34 7.23 -9.97
CA ARG A 103 -11.37 7.01 -11.42
C ARG A 103 -10.43 7.97 -12.12
N ALA A 104 -9.74 7.49 -13.16
CA ALA A 104 -9.03 8.38 -14.06
C ALA A 104 -10.03 9.16 -14.93
N PRO A 105 -9.88 10.48 -15.06
CA PRO A 105 -10.84 11.32 -15.79
C PRO A 105 -10.84 11.06 -17.30
N GLY A 106 -9.75 10.49 -17.84
CA GLY A 106 -9.62 10.15 -19.27
C GLY A 106 -10.21 8.79 -19.66
N GLY A 107 -10.91 8.08 -18.76
CA GLY A 107 -11.43 6.72 -19.03
C GLY A 107 -10.33 5.67 -19.21
N GLY A 108 -9.13 5.93 -18.69
CA GLY A 108 -8.06 4.96 -18.48
C GLY A 108 -8.02 4.49 -17.03
N ILE A 109 -6.83 4.10 -16.58
CA ILE A 109 -6.59 3.70 -15.18
C ILE A 109 -5.93 4.83 -14.39
N PHE A 110 -6.23 4.89 -13.10
CA PHE A 110 -5.50 5.72 -12.15
C PHE A 110 -4.30 4.94 -11.64
N HIS A 111 -3.10 5.30 -12.11
CA HIS A 111 -1.90 4.51 -11.86
C HIS A 111 -0.75 5.19 -11.09
N PRO A 112 -0.86 6.42 -10.54
CA PRO A 112 0.25 7.02 -9.81
C PRO A 112 0.55 6.23 -8.52
N LYS A 113 1.84 6.06 -8.20
CA LYS A 113 2.31 5.46 -6.94
C LYS A 113 3.13 6.49 -6.19
N VAL A 114 2.46 7.46 -5.59
CA VAL A 114 3.09 8.59 -4.92
C VAL A 114 2.62 8.63 -3.48
N TRP A 115 3.57 8.69 -2.56
CA TRP A 115 3.31 8.79 -1.13
C TRP A 115 3.78 10.15 -0.66
N VAL A 116 2.91 10.87 0.03
CA VAL A 116 3.25 12.17 0.61
C VAL A 116 2.91 12.17 2.08
N ALA A 117 3.91 12.36 2.93
CA ALA A 117 3.74 12.45 4.37
C ALA A 117 4.06 13.87 4.86
N ARG A 118 3.15 14.43 5.66
CA ARG A 118 3.34 15.66 6.42
C ARG A 118 3.68 15.29 7.86
N PHE A 119 4.81 15.79 8.32
CA PHE A 119 5.26 15.64 9.69
C PHE A 119 5.24 17.00 10.40
N THR A 120 4.78 17.00 11.65
CA THR A 120 4.75 18.19 12.52
C THR A 120 5.66 17.98 13.73
N PRO A 121 6.38 19.01 14.21
CA PRO A 121 7.25 18.89 15.38
C PRO A 121 6.52 18.34 16.61
N THR A 122 7.17 17.47 17.40
CA THR A 122 6.68 17.06 18.72
C THR A 122 7.20 18.00 19.81
N GLY A 123 6.28 18.62 20.55
CA GLY A 123 6.58 19.53 21.66
C GLY A 123 5.66 20.75 21.71
N PRO A 124 5.45 21.38 22.88
CA PRO A 124 4.62 22.57 22.97
C PRO A 124 5.27 23.72 22.21
N GLY A 125 4.59 24.18 21.16
CA GLY A 125 4.72 25.55 20.67
C GLY A 125 4.32 26.51 21.80
N ILE A 126 5.28 26.90 22.64
CA ILE A 126 5.14 28.16 23.36
C ILE A 126 5.29 29.21 22.28
N GLY A 127 4.17 29.82 21.91
CA GLY A 127 4.15 31.00 21.07
C GLY A 127 5.26 31.94 21.53
N VAL A 128 6.16 32.24 20.61
CA VAL A 128 7.22 33.22 20.80
C VAL A 128 6.57 34.56 21.09
N THR A 129 6.28 34.84 22.36
CA THR A 129 6.34 36.21 22.86
C THR A 129 7.80 36.52 23.10
N ALA A 130 8.36 37.26 22.14
CA ALA A 130 9.48 38.19 22.25
C ALA A 130 10.50 37.93 23.39
N GLY A 131 11.67 37.42 23.02
CA GLY A 131 12.87 37.45 23.85
C GLY A 131 14.08 37.01 23.04
N ARG A 132 14.77 37.95 22.39
CA ARG A 132 16.08 37.70 21.79
C ARG A 132 17.09 37.51 22.91
N GLU A 133 17.60 36.30 23.08
CA GLU A 133 18.91 36.09 23.70
C GLU A 133 19.78 35.26 22.77
N GLU A 134 20.95 35.82 22.47
CA GLU A 134 21.96 35.27 21.57
C GLU A 134 22.79 34.22 22.29
N GLY A 135 22.76 32.98 21.80
CA GLY A 135 23.76 31.98 22.19
C GLY A 135 23.24 30.55 22.14
N ARG A 136 23.50 29.86 21.02
CA ARG A 136 23.25 28.42 20.75
C ARG A 136 21.78 28.07 20.46
N GLN A 137 21.38 28.34 19.22
CA GLN A 137 20.11 27.96 18.61
C GLN A 137 20.15 26.53 18.05
N ASP A 138 19.73 25.53 18.82
CA ASP A 138 19.01 24.38 18.27
C ASP A 138 17.51 24.67 18.46
N VAL A 139 17.00 25.63 17.70
CA VAL A 139 15.56 25.95 17.69
C VAL A 139 14.86 24.75 17.06
N ALA A 140 14.07 24.02 17.84
CA ALA A 140 13.10 23.07 17.32
C ALA A 140 12.28 23.80 16.26
N ASN A 141 12.53 23.46 15.00
CA ASN A 141 12.06 24.24 13.87
C ASN A 141 10.55 23.98 13.73
N ASP A 142 9.74 24.98 14.10
CA ASP A 142 8.27 24.92 14.21
C ASP A 142 7.54 24.71 12.85
N GLN A 143 8.31 24.48 11.79
CA GLN A 143 7.80 24.27 10.44
C GLN A 143 7.54 22.78 10.16
N PRO A 144 6.46 22.47 9.42
CA PRO A 144 6.21 21.11 8.98
C PRO A 144 7.30 20.62 8.03
N LEU A 145 7.62 19.33 8.11
CA LEU A 145 8.45 18.64 7.15
C LEU A 145 7.56 17.81 6.22
N LEU A 146 7.80 17.90 4.91
CA LEU A 146 7.14 17.08 3.91
C LEU A 146 8.10 16.03 3.40
N ARG A 147 7.64 14.78 3.28
CA ARG A 147 8.33 13.72 2.56
C ARG A 147 7.50 13.31 1.36
N VAL A 148 8.12 13.27 0.20
CA VAL A 148 7.51 12.74 -1.03
C VAL A 148 8.31 11.53 -1.48
N ALA A 149 7.61 10.43 -1.74
CA ALA A 149 8.16 9.25 -2.38
C ALA A 149 7.41 8.92 -3.67
N VAL A 150 8.14 8.76 -4.77
CA VAL A 150 7.61 8.29 -6.06
C VAL A 150 8.10 6.87 -6.25
N LEU A 151 7.16 5.94 -6.35
CA LEU A 151 7.41 4.51 -6.43
C LEU A 151 7.05 3.97 -7.82
N THR A 152 7.67 2.85 -8.17
CA THR A 152 7.30 2.04 -9.34
C THR A 152 6.41 0.84 -8.95
N ARG A 153 6.46 0.44 -7.67
CA ARG A 153 5.71 -0.63 -7.00
C ARG A 153 4.32 -0.17 -6.53
N ASN A 154 3.34 -1.08 -6.58
CA ASN A 154 2.02 -0.92 -5.95
C ASN A 154 2.06 -1.32 -4.46
N LEU A 155 1.02 -0.99 -3.68
CA LEU A 155 0.97 -1.39 -2.27
C LEU A 155 0.50 -2.86 -2.15
N THR A 156 1.43 -3.78 -2.42
CA THR A 156 1.21 -5.24 -2.42
C THR A 156 2.41 -5.99 -1.81
N PHE A 157 2.24 -7.28 -1.57
CA PHE A 157 3.30 -8.19 -1.12
C PHE A 157 4.15 -8.81 -2.25
N ASP A 158 4.03 -8.28 -3.47
CA ASP A 158 4.78 -8.71 -4.65
C ASP A 158 6.30 -8.63 -4.39
N ARG A 159 7.05 -9.61 -4.90
CA ARG A 159 8.51 -9.69 -4.78
C ARG A 159 9.22 -9.27 -6.08
N SER A 160 8.69 -8.28 -6.76
CA SER A 160 9.28 -7.75 -7.99
C SER A 160 10.39 -6.73 -7.75
N TRP A 161 11.33 -6.67 -8.69
CA TRP A 161 12.35 -5.62 -8.71
C TRP A 161 11.70 -4.27 -9.04
N ASP A 162 11.95 -3.28 -8.18
CA ASP A 162 11.36 -1.95 -8.25
C ASP A 162 12.34 -0.86 -7.80
N VAL A 163 11.89 0.38 -7.98
CA VAL A 163 12.61 1.60 -7.61
C VAL A 163 11.66 2.54 -6.87
N ALA A 164 12.17 3.18 -5.82
CA ALA A 164 11.55 4.30 -5.14
C ALA A 164 12.52 5.50 -5.08
N LEU A 165 11.99 6.70 -5.27
CA LEU A 165 12.70 7.96 -5.07
C LEU A 165 12.01 8.75 -3.97
N ALA A 166 12.67 8.94 -2.84
CA ALA A 166 12.16 9.71 -1.70
C ALA A 166 12.98 10.99 -1.47
N SER A 167 12.32 12.06 -1.04
CA SER A 167 12.96 13.33 -0.69
C SER A 167 12.15 14.10 0.34
N ASP A 168 12.86 14.79 1.22
CA ASP A 168 12.30 15.59 2.32
C ASP A 168 12.55 17.09 2.04
N ALA A 169 11.52 17.91 2.25
CA ALA A 169 11.61 19.36 2.11
C ALA A 169 10.65 20.08 3.06
N ARG A 170 10.97 21.35 3.37
CA ARG A 170 10.08 22.25 4.08
C ARG A 170 9.38 23.17 3.07
N PRO A 171 8.09 23.49 3.26
CA PRO A 171 7.41 24.46 2.41
C PRO A 171 7.95 25.87 2.68
N GLU A 172 8.27 26.61 1.62
CA GLU A 172 8.69 28.01 1.73
C GLU A 172 7.48 28.98 1.78
N PRO A 173 7.62 30.18 2.37
CA PRO A 173 6.50 31.11 2.53
C PRO A 173 6.10 31.87 1.25
N GLU A 174 7.04 32.19 0.37
CA GLU A 174 6.89 33.36 -0.52
C GLU A 174 6.56 33.06 -2.00
N SER A 175 6.63 31.82 -2.50
CA SER A 175 6.14 31.51 -3.85
C SER A 175 5.95 30.00 -4.12
N PRO A 176 4.97 29.62 -4.97
CA PRO A 176 4.94 28.30 -5.59
C PRO A 176 6.23 28.00 -6.37
N PHE A 177 6.68 26.75 -6.29
CA PHE A 177 7.86 26.22 -6.95
C PHE A 177 7.47 25.39 -8.18
N GLY A 178 7.93 25.81 -9.36
CA GLY A 178 7.56 25.22 -10.64
C GLY A 178 7.72 23.69 -10.72
N PRO A 179 8.86 23.11 -10.31
CA PRO A 179 9.10 21.66 -10.35
C PRO A 179 8.15 20.80 -9.51
N SER A 180 7.55 21.32 -8.44
CA SER A 180 6.61 20.60 -7.57
C SER A 180 5.14 20.80 -7.97
N ARG A 181 4.86 21.69 -8.94
CA ARG A 181 3.50 22.08 -9.33
C ARG A 181 2.64 20.90 -9.75
N SER A 182 3.10 20.07 -10.69
CA SER A 182 2.29 18.95 -11.21
C SER A 182 1.91 17.96 -10.10
N LEU A 183 2.82 17.77 -9.13
CA LEU A 183 2.54 16.92 -7.97
C LEU A 183 1.50 17.54 -7.04
N ALA A 184 1.62 18.85 -6.76
CA ALA A 184 0.60 19.57 -5.99
C ALA A 184 -0.77 19.49 -6.67
N GLU A 185 -0.84 19.65 -7.99
CA GLU A 185 -2.08 19.51 -8.78
C GLU A 185 -2.69 18.10 -8.66
N LEU A 186 -1.86 17.04 -8.69
CA LEU A 186 -2.32 15.68 -8.43
C LEU A 186 -2.95 15.54 -7.05
N ILE A 187 -2.22 15.91 -5.99
CA ILE A 187 -2.70 15.77 -4.62
C ILE A 187 -3.97 16.60 -4.40
N HIS A 188 -4.03 17.80 -4.98
CA HIS A 188 -5.21 18.67 -4.92
C HIS A 188 -6.44 18.01 -5.58
N ALA A 189 -6.26 17.33 -6.71
CA ALA A 189 -7.35 16.71 -7.47
C ALA A 189 -7.88 15.40 -6.86
N LEU A 190 -7.10 14.71 -6.01
CA LEU A 190 -7.46 13.38 -5.48
C LEU A 190 -8.88 13.29 -4.89
N PRO A 191 -9.34 14.24 -4.04
CA PRO A 191 -10.68 14.15 -3.47
C PRO A 191 -11.79 14.26 -4.50
N ASP A 192 -11.56 15.00 -5.59
CA ASP A 192 -12.53 15.22 -6.66
C ASP A 192 -12.57 14.03 -7.65
N LEU A 193 -11.52 13.18 -7.65
CA LEU A 193 -11.46 11.94 -8.45
C LEU A 193 -12.06 10.72 -7.75
N ALA A 194 -12.41 10.84 -6.45
CA ALA A 194 -12.94 9.74 -5.66
C ALA A 194 -14.35 9.34 -6.10
N THR A 195 -14.63 8.04 -6.15
CA THR A 195 -15.95 7.50 -6.52
C THR A 195 -17.00 7.65 -5.41
N THR A 196 -16.56 8.00 -4.20
CA THR A 196 -17.41 8.22 -3.04
C THR A 196 -17.05 9.55 -2.39
N SER A 197 -18.04 10.17 -1.74
CA SER A 197 -17.82 11.45 -1.07
C SER A 197 -16.71 11.35 -0.03
N VAL A 198 -15.70 12.20 -0.18
CA VAL A 198 -14.63 12.40 0.81
C VAL A 198 -15.12 13.42 1.86
N PRO A 199 -14.90 13.19 3.17
CA PRO A 199 -15.32 14.14 4.20
C PRO A 199 -14.74 15.55 4.00
N PRO A 200 -15.53 16.64 4.16
CA PRO A 200 -15.06 18.01 3.91
C PRO A 200 -13.78 18.40 4.64
N ASP A 201 -13.63 17.96 5.90
CA ASP A 201 -12.41 18.21 6.68
C ASP A 201 -11.18 17.54 6.05
N LEU A 202 -11.32 16.32 5.54
CA LEU A 202 -10.24 15.63 4.84
C LEU A 202 -9.91 16.33 3.52
N VAL A 203 -10.91 16.79 2.76
CA VAL A 203 -10.68 17.59 1.55
C VAL A 203 -9.84 18.83 1.86
N ALA A 204 -10.18 19.56 2.93
CA ALA A 204 -9.43 20.75 3.34
C ALA A 204 -7.98 20.43 3.73
N ARG A 205 -7.76 19.33 4.48
CA ARG A 205 -6.40 18.89 4.84
C ARG A 205 -5.57 18.46 3.63
N VAL A 206 -6.15 17.71 2.70
CA VAL A 206 -5.48 17.27 1.46
C VAL A 206 -5.10 18.47 0.59
N ARG A 207 -6.00 19.45 0.43
CA ARG A 207 -5.70 20.68 -0.33
C ARG A 207 -4.64 21.54 0.34
N THR A 208 -4.66 21.64 1.68
CA THR A 208 -3.59 22.32 2.43
C THR A 208 -2.23 21.64 2.22
N LEU A 209 -2.20 20.31 2.23
CA LEU A 209 -0.99 19.55 1.94
C LEU A 209 -0.51 19.79 0.50
N ALA A 210 -1.42 19.80 -0.48
CA ALA A 210 -1.09 20.12 -1.87
C ALA A 210 -0.44 21.51 -2.01
N ASP A 211 -0.99 22.53 -1.36
CA ASP A 211 -0.41 23.89 -1.37
C ASP A 211 1.00 23.93 -0.77
N GLN A 212 1.23 23.17 0.31
CA GLN A 212 2.56 23.07 0.93
C GLN A 212 3.56 22.36 0.01
N ILE A 213 3.17 21.27 -0.65
CA ILE A 213 3.99 20.60 -1.67
C ILE A 213 4.35 21.57 -2.79
N GLY A 214 3.37 22.36 -3.25
CA GLY A 214 3.54 23.36 -4.29
C GLY A 214 4.57 24.44 -3.94
N ARG A 215 4.93 24.61 -2.66
CA ARG A 215 5.94 25.56 -2.17
C ARG A 215 7.23 24.90 -1.66
N ALA A 216 7.37 23.59 -1.80
CA ALA A 216 8.52 22.84 -1.29
C ALA A 216 9.52 22.52 -2.41
N GLN A 217 10.81 22.74 -2.13
CA GLN A 217 11.92 22.39 -3.03
C GLN A 217 12.55 21.07 -2.59
N PHE A 218 12.14 19.97 -3.22
CA PHE A 218 12.65 18.64 -2.90
C PHE A 218 14.07 18.45 -3.46
N PRO A 219 15.11 18.30 -2.61
CA PRO A 219 16.46 18.07 -3.08
C PRO A 219 16.59 16.66 -3.68
N PRO A 220 17.46 16.48 -4.70
CA PRO A 220 17.75 15.16 -5.24
C PRO A 220 18.66 14.37 -4.29
N PRO A 221 18.79 13.04 -4.47
CA PRO A 221 19.67 12.21 -3.66
C PRO A 221 21.15 12.65 -3.73
N PRO A 222 21.96 12.36 -2.70
CA PRO A 222 23.38 12.67 -2.70
C PRO A 222 24.12 12.17 -3.95
N GLY A 223 24.95 13.04 -4.53
CA GLY A 223 25.74 12.76 -5.73
C GLY A 223 25.07 13.15 -7.06
N PHE A 224 23.76 13.39 -7.07
CA PHE A 224 23.07 13.97 -8.22
C PHE A 224 23.36 15.49 -8.34
N LEU A 225 23.05 16.09 -9.49
CA LEU A 225 23.17 17.54 -9.67
C LEU A 225 22.21 18.25 -8.73
N ARG A 226 22.61 19.39 -8.14
CA ARG A 226 21.84 20.14 -7.12
C ARG A 226 20.55 20.83 -7.64
N HIS A 227 19.99 20.36 -8.75
CA HIS A 227 18.68 20.80 -9.23
C HIS A 227 17.58 20.06 -8.46
N PRO A 228 16.55 20.74 -7.95
CA PRO A 228 15.43 20.08 -7.29
C PRO A 228 14.75 19.04 -8.19
N ILE A 229 14.18 18.01 -7.56
CA ILE A 229 13.40 16.98 -8.25
C ILE A 229 12.23 17.66 -8.96
N LYS A 230 12.04 17.32 -10.24
CA LYS A 230 10.89 17.81 -11.01
C LYS A 230 9.86 16.70 -11.16
N TYR A 231 8.62 17.00 -10.81
CA TYR A 231 7.51 16.05 -10.88
C TYR A 231 6.66 16.32 -12.12
N HIS A 232 6.33 15.24 -12.82
CA HIS A 232 5.48 15.24 -14.00
C HIS A 232 4.26 14.40 -13.70
N VAL A 233 3.08 14.94 -13.97
CA VAL A 233 1.82 14.23 -13.87
C VAL A 233 1.14 14.27 -15.21
N VAL A 234 0.67 13.10 -15.66
CA VAL A 234 0.05 12.90 -16.97
C VAL A 234 -1.40 12.48 -16.76
N GLY A 235 -2.32 12.91 -17.63
CA GLY A 235 -3.71 12.46 -17.63
C GLY A 235 -4.66 13.13 -16.63
N LEU A 236 -4.22 14.18 -15.92
CA LEU A 236 -5.12 15.04 -15.15
C LEU A 236 -5.88 16.03 -16.05
N PRO A 237 -7.07 16.51 -15.63
CA PRO A 237 -7.82 17.51 -16.39
C PRO A 237 -6.98 18.78 -16.56
N GLY A 238 -6.82 19.23 -17.81
CA GLY A 238 -6.01 20.41 -18.14
C GLY A 238 -4.57 20.12 -18.57
N ALA A 239 -4.06 18.89 -18.41
CA ALA A 239 -2.79 18.47 -19.02
C ALA A 239 -2.99 18.24 -20.53
N ARG A 240 -2.52 19.17 -21.37
CA ARG A 240 -2.87 19.20 -22.81
C ARG A 240 -1.94 18.41 -23.74
N ALA A 241 -0.73 18.06 -23.31
CA ALA A 241 0.27 17.47 -24.18
C ALA A 241 0.68 16.06 -23.70
N PRO A 242 0.89 15.12 -24.64
CA PRO A 242 1.59 13.88 -24.34
C PRO A 242 2.92 14.16 -23.65
N TRP A 243 3.21 13.39 -22.60
CA TRP A 243 4.48 13.48 -21.92
C TRP A 243 5.58 12.81 -22.74
N ARG A 244 6.75 13.45 -22.81
CA ARG A 244 7.97 12.89 -23.42
C ARG A 244 9.19 13.25 -22.56
N PRO A 245 10.22 12.39 -22.53
CA PRO A 245 11.49 12.76 -21.93
C PRO A 245 12.19 13.86 -22.75
N ILE A 246 13.28 14.40 -22.22
CA ILE A 246 14.16 15.35 -22.91
C ILE A 246 14.52 14.88 -24.34
N SER A 247 14.54 15.84 -25.28
CA SER A 247 14.58 15.55 -26.72
C SER A 247 15.99 15.46 -27.33
N ASP A 248 17.01 15.93 -26.62
CA ASP A 248 18.41 16.02 -27.07
C ASP A 248 19.27 14.80 -26.64
N GLY A 249 18.62 13.78 -26.09
CA GLY A 249 19.23 12.51 -25.71
C GLY A 249 19.69 11.69 -26.91
N ARG A 250 20.94 11.19 -26.85
CA ARG A 250 21.49 10.29 -27.89
C ARG A 250 21.38 8.82 -27.53
N ARG A 251 21.42 8.50 -26.24
CA ARG A 251 21.36 7.13 -25.72
C ARG A 251 20.28 7.03 -24.65
N THR A 252 19.39 6.05 -24.78
CA THR A 252 18.27 5.84 -23.86
C THR A 252 18.28 4.45 -23.27
N LEU A 253 18.14 4.34 -21.94
CA LEU A 253 17.73 3.11 -21.26
C LEU A 253 16.24 3.21 -20.95
N ALA A 254 15.47 2.21 -21.32
CA ALA A 254 14.04 2.12 -21.06
C ALA A 254 13.73 0.77 -20.38
N ILE A 255 13.16 0.84 -19.18
CA ILE A 255 12.77 -0.32 -18.39
C ILE A 255 11.29 -0.14 -18.04
N ALA A 256 10.42 -1.04 -18.47
CA ALA A 256 9.03 -1.10 -18.04
C ALA A 256 8.46 -2.49 -18.32
N PRO A 257 7.56 -3.02 -17.46
CA PRO A 257 6.96 -4.33 -17.72
C PRO A 257 6.04 -4.35 -18.92
N PHE A 258 5.27 -3.27 -19.13
CA PHE A 258 4.31 -3.17 -20.23
C PHE A 258 4.77 -2.13 -21.25
N VAL A 259 4.80 -2.54 -22.51
CA VAL A 259 5.33 -1.74 -23.62
C VAL A 259 4.43 -1.88 -24.84
N ASN A 260 4.31 -0.81 -25.62
CA ASN A 260 3.74 -0.87 -26.97
C ASN A 260 4.48 0.05 -27.93
N ARG A 261 4.25 -0.11 -29.25
CA ARG A 261 4.89 0.69 -30.30
C ARG A 261 4.90 2.19 -29.97
N THR A 262 3.73 2.77 -29.72
CA THR A 262 3.58 4.21 -29.47
C THR A 262 4.38 4.67 -28.26
N GLY A 263 4.42 3.89 -27.19
CA GLY A 263 5.17 4.26 -25.99
C GLY A 263 6.67 4.10 -26.14
N LEU A 264 7.14 3.11 -26.90
CA LEU A 264 8.56 2.98 -27.25
C LEU A 264 9.02 4.09 -28.19
N GLU A 265 8.21 4.48 -29.17
CA GLU A 265 8.50 5.61 -30.04
C GLU A 265 8.54 6.94 -29.28
N ALA A 266 7.70 7.09 -28.24
CA ALA A 266 7.64 8.30 -27.41
C ALA A 266 8.96 8.60 -26.66
N VAL A 267 9.72 7.58 -26.30
CA VAL A 267 10.99 7.72 -25.56
C VAL A 267 12.22 7.83 -26.49
N ARG A 268 12.03 7.61 -27.80
CA ARG A 268 13.04 7.89 -28.82
C ARG A 268 12.90 9.33 -29.30
N GLY A 269 13.57 10.25 -28.60
CA GLY A 269 13.61 11.66 -29.02
C GLY A 269 14.22 11.86 -30.42
N PRO A 270 14.06 13.04 -31.04
CA PRO A 270 14.60 13.30 -32.38
C PRO A 270 16.12 13.12 -32.52
N ALA A 271 16.88 13.30 -31.43
CA ALA A 271 18.33 13.13 -31.40
C ALA A 271 18.79 11.70 -31.04
N TRP A 272 17.84 10.78 -30.87
CA TRP A 272 18.09 9.42 -30.43
C TRP A 272 18.89 8.64 -31.46
N GLY A 273 19.92 7.92 -31.00
CA GLY A 273 20.77 7.09 -31.85
C GLY A 273 20.95 5.65 -31.37
N GLU A 274 20.90 5.41 -30.05
CA GLU A 274 21.09 4.09 -29.44
C GLU A 274 20.14 3.89 -28.26
N GLY A 275 19.73 2.64 -27.99
CA GLY A 275 19.01 2.37 -26.77
C GLY A 275 18.99 0.92 -26.31
N LEU A 276 18.81 0.77 -25.00
CA LEU A 276 18.64 -0.50 -24.30
C LEU A 276 17.21 -0.59 -23.77
N LEU A 277 16.50 -1.66 -24.11
CA LEU A 277 15.14 -1.94 -23.66
C LEU A 277 15.12 -3.16 -22.72
N VAL A 278 14.48 -3.02 -21.57
CA VAL A 278 14.20 -4.14 -20.65
C VAL A 278 12.70 -4.21 -20.35
N SER A 279 12.09 -5.36 -20.63
CA SER A 279 10.64 -5.57 -20.46
C SER A 279 10.33 -7.05 -20.17
N LEU A 280 9.06 -7.38 -19.97
CA LEU A 280 8.59 -8.76 -19.86
C LEU A 280 8.64 -9.48 -21.21
N GLN A 281 8.98 -10.77 -21.19
CA GLN A 281 9.06 -11.65 -22.36
C GLN A 281 7.77 -11.62 -23.20
N ASN A 282 6.63 -11.87 -22.56
CA ASN A 282 5.32 -11.92 -23.20
C ASN A 282 4.88 -10.57 -23.80
N GLU A 283 5.35 -9.43 -23.28
CA GLU A 283 5.07 -8.11 -23.85
C GLU A 283 5.97 -7.80 -25.05
N LEU A 284 7.23 -8.24 -25.02
CA LEU A 284 8.15 -8.11 -26.15
C LEU A 284 7.75 -8.99 -27.34
N ASP A 285 7.26 -10.21 -27.07
CA ASP A 285 6.81 -11.14 -28.12
C ASP A 285 5.62 -10.59 -28.93
N LYS A 286 4.82 -9.67 -28.35
CA LYS A 286 3.70 -9.00 -29.03
C LYS A 286 4.14 -7.90 -30.00
N LEU A 287 5.40 -7.46 -29.94
CA LEU A 287 5.92 -6.37 -30.76
C LEU A 287 6.43 -6.89 -32.12
N SER A 288 6.26 -6.09 -33.17
CA SER A 288 6.79 -6.40 -34.48
C SER A 288 8.30 -6.18 -34.57
N ASP A 289 8.95 -6.86 -35.52
CA ASP A 289 10.42 -6.84 -35.69
C ASP A 289 10.97 -5.44 -35.96
N ASP A 290 10.24 -4.60 -36.68
CA ASP A 290 10.65 -3.22 -36.97
C ASP A 290 10.72 -2.35 -35.69
N VAL A 291 9.89 -2.64 -34.69
CA VAL A 291 9.93 -1.95 -33.39
C VAL A 291 11.15 -2.41 -32.59
N LEU A 292 11.40 -3.71 -32.53
CA LEU A 292 12.49 -4.28 -31.74
C LEU A 292 13.87 -4.01 -32.35
N SER A 293 14.01 -4.16 -33.67
CA SER A 293 15.27 -3.94 -34.40
C SER A 293 15.75 -2.49 -34.38
N ALA A 294 14.86 -1.55 -34.02
CA ALA A 294 15.29 -0.18 -33.74
C ALA A 294 16.23 -0.13 -32.54
N TRP A 295 16.02 -0.95 -31.51
CA TRP A 295 16.82 -0.96 -30.28
C TRP A 295 18.11 -1.77 -30.47
N SER A 296 19.23 -1.24 -29.97
CA SER A 296 20.53 -1.89 -30.09
C SER A 296 20.70 -3.08 -29.15
N ASP A 297 19.96 -3.10 -28.03
CA ASP A 297 19.99 -4.16 -27.04
C ASP A 297 18.60 -4.30 -26.41
N VAL A 298 18.07 -5.52 -26.39
CA VAL A 298 16.75 -5.85 -25.86
C VAL A 298 16.91 -7.01 -24.90
N ARG A 299 16.38 -6.86 -23.69
CA ARG A 299 16.57 -7.81 -22.60
C ARG A 299 15.28 -8.07 -21.83
N THR A 300 15.27 -9.20 -21.14
CA THR A 300 14.26 -9.60 -20.17
C THR A 300 14.90 -9.73 -18.79
N LEU A 301 14.12 -9.61 -17.72
CA LEU A 301 14.62 -9.94 -16.38
C LEU A 301 14.81 -11.47 -16.30
N SER A 302 15.92 -11.91 -15.71
CA SER A 302 16.23 -13.33 -15.49
C SER A 302 15.33 -13.91 -14.41
N ASP A 303 14.82 -15.14 -14.61
CA ASP A 303 14.06 -15.87 -13.59
C ASP A 303 14.89 -16.09 -12.30
N LEU A 304 16.22 -16.15 -12.41
CA LEU A 304 17.15 -16.27 -11.27
C LEU A 304 17.26 -14.99 -10.41
N ALA A 305 16.75 -13.85 -10.88
CA ALA A 305 16.69 -12.61 -10.09
C ALA A 305 15.53 -12.62 -9.07
N VAL A 306 14.74 -13.69 -9.07
CA VAL A 306 13.44 -13.79 -8.40
C VAL A 306 13.45 -14.84 -7.27
N ASP A 307 14.44 -15.73 -7.26
CA ASP A 307 14.57 -16.81 -6.27
C ASP A 307 15.36 -16.38 -5.02
N GLU A 308 14.63 -16.00 -3.97
CA GLU A 308 15.06 -16.29 -2.59
C GLU A 308 14.28 -17.53 -2.13
N GLU A 309 14.95 -18.69 -2.14
CA GLU A 309 14.43 -19.98 -1.66
C GLU A 309 13.79 -19.83 -0.27
N THR A 310 12.47 -19.70 -0.26
CA THR A 310 11.60 -19.78 0.91
C THR A 310 10.38 -20.60 0.48
N GLU A 311 9.88 -21.51 1.32
CA GLU A 311 8.79 -22.43 0.98
C GLU A 311 7.48 -21.73 0.52
N ASP A 312 7.37 -20.41 0.71
CA ASP A 312 6.29 -19.53 0.24
C ASP A 312 6.50 -18.92 -1.17
N ALA A 313 7.62 -19.21 -1.84
CA ALA A 313 7.97 -18.61 -3.14
C ALA A 313 6.96 -18.92 -4.26
N ALA A 314 6.24 -20.05 -4.15
CA ALA A 314 5.26 -20.46 -5.16
C ALA A 314 3.97 -19.62 -5.18
N VAL A 315 3.71 -18.78 -4.17
CA VAL A 315 2.39 -18.13 -3.99
C VAL A 315 2.43 -16.62 -4.25
N ARG A 316 3.58 -15.99 -4.53
CA ARG A 316 3.67 -14.54 -4.74
C ARG A 316 4.14 -14.22 -6.16
N PRO A 317 3.47 -13.31 -6.90
CA PRO A 317 3.99 -12.81 -8.16
C PRO A 317 5.37 -12.19 -7.92
N ALA A 318 6.27 -12.38 -8.86
CA ALA A 318 7.61 -11.87 -8.77
C ALA A 318 8.15 -11.68 -10.20
N GLY A 319 8.89 -10.59 -10.45
CA GLY A 319 9.25 -10.17 -11.79
C GLY A 319 9.68 -8.69 -11.88
N LEU A 320 9.36 -8.02 -12.98
CA LEU A 320 9.74 -6.63 -13.24
C LEU A 320 8.60 -5.67 -12.91
N HIS A 321 8.76 -4.80 -11.91
CA HIS A 321 7.80 -3.73 -11.61
C HIS A 321 8.38 -2.32 -11.77
N ALA A 322 9.68 -2.19 -11.98
CA ALA A 322 10.28 -0.90 -12.26
C ALA A 322 9.78 -0.27 -13.56
N LYS A 323 9.55 1.05 -13.52
CA LYS A 323 9.43 1.91 -14.70
C LYS A 323 10.47 3.00 -14.61
N LEU A 324 11.50 2.88 -15.45
CA LEU A 324 12.70 3.71 -15.40
C LEU A 324 13.11 4.10 -16.82
N ILE A 325 13.33 5.39 -17.04
CA ILE A 325 13.88 5.90 -18.30
C ILE A 325 15.14 6.70 -17.96
N ALA A 326 16.27 6.37 -18.58
CA ALA A 326 17.49 7.16 -18.50
C ALA A 326 17.82 7.71 -19.87
N VAL A 327 18.12 9.01 -19.96
CA VAL A 327 18.49 9.65 -21.21
C VAL A 327 19.82 10.37 -21.04
N GLU A 328 20.85 9.93 -21.78
CA GLU A 328 22.17 10.56 -21.78
C GLU A 328 22.27 11.65 -22.86
N HIS A 329 22.71 12.84 -22.44
CA HIS A 329 22.90 14.02 -23.28
C HIS A 329 24.16 14.77 -22.85
N GLY A 330 25.07 15.03 -23.78
CA GLY A 330 26.37 15.62 -23.46
C GLY A 330 27.12 14.88 -22.34
N TRP A 331 27.38 15.58 -21.24
CA TRP A 331 28.06 15.08 -20.02
C TRP A 331 27.09 14.60 -18.93
N ASP A 332 25.80 14.72 -19.18
CA ASP A 332 24.74 14.51 -18.20
C ASP A 332 23.86 13.31 -18.56
N VAL A 333 23.11 12.87 -17.56
CA VAL A 333 22.07 11.87 -17.68
C VAL A 333 20.86 12.36 -16.90
N THR A 334 19.68 12.19 -17.49
CA THR A 334 18.41 12.49 -16.84
C THR A 334 17.65 11.19 -16.63
N TRP A 335 17.27 10.93 -15.39
CA TRP A 335 16.52 9.76 -14.98
C TRP A 335 15.07 10.16 -14.71
N TYR A 336 14.14 9.34 -15.18
CA TYR A 336 12.72 9.42 -14.90
C TYR A 336 12.28 8.14 -14.21
N VAL A 337 11.76 8.27 -13.00
CA VAL A 337 11.28 7.16 -12.15
C VAL A 337 9.80 7.38 -11.86
N GLY A 338 8.96 6.36 -11.96
CA GLY A 338 7.57 6.50 -11.51
C GLY A 338 6.64 5.40 -11.97
N SER A 339 5.38 5.75 -12.20
CA SER A 339 4.35 4.76 -12.48
C SER A 339 4.15 4.45 -13.96
N ALA A 340 4.59 5.33 -14.87
CA ALA A 340 4.24 5.25 -16.28
C ALA A 340 4.91 4.06 -16.98
N ASN A 341 4.10 3.13 -17.48
CA ASN A 341 4.54 2.14 -18.46
C ASN A 341 4.84 2.81 -19.82
N LEU A 342 5.52 2.11 -20.72
CA LEU A 342 5.84 2.63 -22.06
C LEU A 342 4.71 2.29 -23.02
N THR A 343 3.53 2.84 -22.75
CA THR A 343 2.33 2.64 -23.56
C THR A 343 1.70 3.97 -23.95
N ALA A 344 0.93 3.96 -25.05
CA ALA A 344 0.12 5.11 -25.45
C ALA A 344 -0.79 5.62 -24.32
N ALA A 345 -1.45 4.71 -23.59
CA ALA A 345 -2.39 5.08 -22.53
C ALA A 345 -1.72 5.87 -21.39
N ALA A 346 -0.52 5.44 -20.99
CA ALA A 346 0.27 6.08 -19.95
C ALA A 346 0.83 7.44 -20.41
N LEU A 347 1.45 7.50 -21.59
CA LEU A 347 2.21 8.69 -22.01
C LEU A 347 1.35 9.77 -22.69
N HIS A 348 0.19 9.41 -23.24
CA HIS A 348 -0.71 10.36 -23.92
C HIS A 348 -1.86 10.85 -23.03
N GLY A 349 -1.92 10.42 -21.76
CA GLY A 349 -2.86 10.97 -20.77
C GLY A 349 -4.25 10.34 -20.76
N ARG A 350 -4.41 9.11 -21.28
CA ARG A 350 -5.61 8.32 -21.00
C ARG A 350 -5.60 7.82 -19.54
N ASN A 351 -4.44 7.34 -19.09
CA ASN A 351 -4.18 7.01 -17.69
C ASN A 351 -3.70 8.24 -16.93
N VAL A 352 -3.93 8.24 -15.61
CA VAL A 352 -3.22 9.14 -14.70
C VAL A 352 -1.91 8.49 -14.28
N GLU A 353 -0.79 9.17 -14.50
CA GLU A 353 0.56 8.66 -14.17
C GLU A 353 1.39 9.76 -13.50
N ALA A 354 2.36 9.37 -12.68
CA ALA A 354 3.30 10.29 -12.03
C ALA A 354 4.75 9.84 -12.23
N LEU A 355 5.63 10.78 -12.56
CA LEU A 355 7.06 10.57 -12.80
C LEU A 355 7.88 11.63 -12.07
N ALA A 356 9.04 11.25 -11.54
CA ALA A 356 10.03 12.17 -10.99
C ALA A 356 11.27 12.21 -11.90
N GLU A 357 11.72 13.41 -12.23
CA GLU A 357 12.91 13.70 -13.03
C GLU A 357 14.06 14.13 -12.10
N ILE A 358 15.20 13.44 -12.21
CA ILE A 358 16.45 13.78 -11.54
C ILE A 358 17.61 13.80 -12.53
N ARG A 359 18.59 14.69 -12.30
CA ARG A 359 19.73 14.88 -13.21
C ARG A 359 21.04 14.57 -12.51
N ALA A 360 21.96 13.95 -13.23
CA ALA A 360 23.29 13.64 -12.73
C ALA A 360 24.36 13.79 -13.82
N ARG A 361 25.62 13.84 -13.41
CA ARG A 361 26.74 13.64 -14.34
C ARG A 361 26.76 12.16 -14.75
N LYS A 362 26.79 11.88 -16.05
CA LYS A 362 26.82 10.48 -16.53
C LYS A 362 28.12 9.77 -16.17
N GLY A 363 29.22 10.52 -16.05
CA GLY A 363 30.55 9.97 -15.80
C GLY A 363 31.31 9.67 -17.08
N ARG A 364 32.55 9.18 -16.94
CA ARG A 364 33.36 8.72 -18.09
C ARG A 364 33.12 7.22 -18.28
N SER A 365 33.12 6.76 -19.53
CA SER A 365 32.88 5.35 -19.93
C SER A 365 33.78 4.31 -19.22
N ARG A 366 34.89 4.73 -18.58
CA ARG A 366 35.79 3.86 -17.79
C ARG A 366 36.13 4.38 -16.37
N GLY A 367 35.40 5.38 -15.88
CA GLY A 367 35.63 5.98 -14.56
C GLY A 367 34.76 5.31 -13.48
N LYS A 368 35.23 5.29 -12.23
CA LYS A 368 34.44 4.80 -11.08
C LYS A 368 33.40 5.80 -10.55
N SER A 369 33.17 6.91 -11.26
CA SER A 369 32.29 8.00 -10.83
C SER A 369 31.26 8.36 -11.92
N GLY A 370 30.07 8.76 -11.48
CA GLY A 370 28.94 9.13 -12.33
C GLY A 370 27.73 8.22 -12.16
N PHE A 371 26.64 8.59 -12.83
CA PHE A 371 25.33 7.94 -12.71
C PHE A 371 24.74 7.58 -14.08
N GLY A 372 25.58 7.45 -15.12
CA GLY A 372 25.17 7.10 -16.48
C GLY A 372 24.65 5.67 -16.61
N ILE A 373 24.16 5.33 -17.81
CA ILE A 373 23.54 4.03 -18.12
C ILE A 373 24.51 2.89 -17.86
N ASP A 374 25.76 2.98 -18.35
CA ASP A 374 26.76 1.91 -18.15
C ASP A 374 27.06 1.67 -16.67
N ARG A 375 27.12 2.74 -15.86
CA ARG A 375 27.38 2.64 -14.42
C ARG A 375 26.22 1.95 -13.71
N PHE A 376 24.98 2.22 -14.11
CA PHE A 376 23.81 1.54 -13.59
C PHE A 376 23.83 0.04 -13.94
N LEU A 377 24.14 -0.32 -15.19
CA LEU A 377 24.25 -1.73 -15.60
C LEU A 377 25.38 -2.46 -14.85
N GLU A 378 26.58 -1.88 -14.82
CA GLU A 378 27.76 -2.41 -14.12
C GLU A 378 27.56 -2.52 -12.60
N SER A 379 26.59 -1.79 -12.03
CA SER A 379 26.29 -1.85 -10.59
C SER A 379 25.63 -3.16 -10.13
N GLY A 380 25.30 -4.06 -11.06
CA GLY A 380 24.70 -5.37 -10.78
C GLY A 380 23.45 -5.65 -11.60
N PHE A 381 22.80 -4.62 -12.17
CA PHE A 381 21.56 -4.79 -12.93
C PHE A 381 21.75 -5.65 -14.19
N ASP A 382 22.92 -5.61 -14.80
CA ASP A 382 23.28 -6.46 -15.94
C ASP A 382 23.14 -7.95 -15.62
N ARG A 383 23.45 -8.37 -14.39
CA ARG A 383 23.35 -9.77 -13.93
C ARG A 383 21.91 -10.22 -13.72
N LEU A 384 20.98 -9.27 -13.57
CA LEU A 384 19.56 -9.54 -13.42
C LEU A 384 18.86 -9.69 -14.77
N CYS A 385 19.56 -9.47 -15.88
CA CYS A 385 18.97 -9.46 -17.21
C CYS A 385 19.52 -10.60 -18.09
N THR A 386 18.70 -11.08 -19.01
CA THR A 386 19.08 -11.97 -20.10
C THR A 386 18.75 -11.33 -21.45
N PRO A 387 19.52 -11.59 -22.52
CA PRO A 387 19.15 -11.16 -23.86
C PRO A 387 17.78 -11.71 -24.26
N TYR A 388 16.92 -10.86 -24.82
CA TYR A 388 15.61 -11.28 -25.30
C TYR A 388 15.75 -12.29 -26.43
N GLN A 389 14.98 -13.37 -26.33
CA GLN A 389 14.83 -14.36 -27.39
C GLN A 389 13.34 -14.52 -27.68
N ARG A 390 12.96 -14.36 -28.95
CA ARG A 390 11.56 -14.47 -29.33
C ARG A 390 11.04 -15.88 -29.09
N ILE A 391 9.93 -15.96 -28.39
CA ILE A 391 9.16 -17.19 -28.23
C ILE A 391 7.92 -17.06 -29.10
N ALA A 392 7.61 -18.10 -29.87
CA ALA A 392 6.38 -18.13 -30.65
C ALA A 392 5.18 -18.02 -29.70
N ILE A 393 4.37 -16.99 -29.89
CA ILE A 393 3.10 -16.87 -29.18
C ILE A 393 2.20 -17.96 -29.75
N PRO A 394 1.72 -18.92 -28.93
CA PRO A 394 0.75 -19.89 -29.41
C PRO A 394 -0.49 -19.17 -29.94
N ASP A 395 -1.07 -19.66 -31.03
CA ASP A 395 -2.36 -19.16 -31.48
C ASP A 395 -3.37 -19.34 -30.33
N VAL A 396 -3.87 -18.22 -29.82
CA VAL A 396 -4.90 -18.21 -28.79
C VAL A 396 -6.24 -18.40 -29.50
N ASP A 397 -7.03 -19.35 -29.02
CA ASP A 397 -8.38 -19.59 -29.52
C ASP A 397 -9.21 -18.28 -29.53
N GLU A 398 -9.87 -17.99 -30.65
CA GLU A 398 -10.74 -16.82 -30.79
C GLU A 398 -11.83 -16.81 -29.71
N GLU A 399 -12.35 -17.98 -29.32
CA GLU A 399 -13.33 -18.13 -28.24
C GLU A 399 -12.76 -17.66 -26.90
N VAL A 400 -11.50 -17.97 -26.59
CA VAL A 400 -10.80 -17.53 -25.38
C VAL A 400 -10.59 -16.02 -25.38
N VAL A 401 -10.27 -15.43 -26.53
CA VAL A 401 -10.12 -13.97 -26.67
C VAL A 401 -11.47 -13.26 -26.45
N GLU A 402 -12.54 -13.73 -27.08
CA GLU A 402 -13.88 -13.17 -26.91
C GLU A 402 -14.38 -13.33 -25.47
N ALA A 403 -14.15 -14.48 -24.85
CA ALA A 403 -14.48 -14.73 -23.45
C ALA A 403 -13.77 -13.78 -22.47
N ARG A 404 -12.47 -13.53 -22.67
CA ARG A 404 -11.72 -12.50 -21.91
C ARG A 404 -12.28 -11.11 -22.15
N GLY A 405 -12.68 -10.80 -23.38
CA GLY A 405 -13.37 -9.54 -23.73
C GLY A 405 -14.67 -9.36 -22.95
N ARG A 406 -15.51 -10.41 -22.87
CA ARG A 406 -16.74 -10.42 -22.08
C ARG A 406 -16.49 -10.24 -20.59
N LEU A 407 -15.49 -10.91 -20.01
CA LEU A 407 -15.11 -10.73 -18.60
C LEU A 407 -14.66 -9.28 -18.31
N ASN A 408 -13.85 -8.69 -19.19
CA ASN A 408 -13.43 -7.30 -19.03
C ASN A 408 -14.62 -6.33 -19.13
N ALA A 409 -15.53 -6.54 -20.09
CA ALA A 409 -16.74 -5.74 -20.22
C ALA A 409 -17.66 -5.88 -18.99
N ALA A 410 -17.83 -7.09 -18.45
CA ALA A 410 -18.59 -7.34 -17.24
C ALA A 410 -17.95 -6.68 -16.00
N ARG A 411 -16.62 -6.74 -15.87
CA ARG A 411 -15.90 -6.01 -14.82
C ARG A 411 -16.13 -4.51 -14.93
N ASP A 412 -16.00 -3.93 -16.13
CA ASP A 412 -16.20 -2.50 -16.33
C ASP A 412 -17.65 -2.09 -16.03
N ALA A 413 -18.62 -2.91 -16.42
CA ALA A 413 -20.03 -2.71 -16.07
C ALA A 413 -20.30 -2.79 -14.56
N LEU A 414 -19.65 -3.71 -13.85
CA LEU A 414 -19.71 -3.82 -12.40
C LEU A 414 -19.16 -2.56 -11.72
N LEU A 415 -18.07 -1.99 -12.23
CA LEU A 415 -17.47 -0.76 -11.70
C LEU A 415 -18.37 0.47 -11.89
N GLU A 416 -19.20 0.47 -12.93
CA GLU A 416 -20.16 1.55 -13.23
C GLU A 416 -21.53 1.36 -12.55
N ALA A 417 -21.80 0.20 -11.95
CA ALA A 417 -23.07 -0.08 -11.29
C ALA A 417 -23.22 0.73 -9.99
N ASP A 418 -24.40 1.32 -9.80
CA ASP A 418 -24.76 2.02 -8.56
C ASP A 418 -25.17 1.00 -7.49
N MET A 419 -24.18 0.49 -6.76
CA MET A 419 -24.36 -0.48 -5.69
C MET A 419 -24.12 0.15 -4.32
N THR A 420 -24.98 -0.18 -3.35
CA THR A 420 -24.88 0.31 -1.98
C THR A 420 -25.01 -0.85 -0.99
N VAL A 421 -24.14 -0.90 0.01
CA VAL A 421 -24.30 -1.82 1.14
C VAL A 421 -25.37 -1.27 2.08
N VAL A 422 -26.38 -2.07 2.39
CA VAL A 422 -27.43 -1.73 3.35
C VAL A 422 -27.32 -2.66 4.55
N CYS A 423 -27.18 -2.07 5.74
CA CYS A 423 -27.16 -2.81 6.99
C CYS A 423 -28.38 -2.44 7.83
N TYR A 424 -29.03 -3.43 8.42
CA TYR A 424 -30.11 -3.23 9.39
C TYR A 424 -30.13 -4.39 10.38
N GLY A 425 -30.54 -4.10 11.62
CA GLY A 425 -30.50 -5.07 12.70
C GLY A 425 -30.36 -4.39 14.06
N SER A 426 -30.29 -5.19 15.11
CA SER A 426 -30.05 -4.73 16.47
C SER A 426 -29.44 -5.83 17.32
N GLY A 427 -28.55 -5.48 18.25
CA GLY A 427 -27.85 -6.47 19.07
C GLY A 427 -26.78 -7.22 18.26
N GLU A 428 -26.75 -8.55 18.39
CA GLU A 428 -25.75 -9.41 17.73
C GLU A 428 -26.16 -9.88 16.32
N GLU A 429 -27.42 -9.72 15.92
CA GLU A 429 -27.94 -10.15 14.62
C GLU A 429 -28.14 -8.94 13.69
N TRP A 430 -27.31 -8.85 12.66
CA TRP A 430 -27.42 -7.84 11.62
C TRP A 430 -27.60 -8.50 10.25
N THR A 431 -28.38 -7.88 9.39
CA THR A 431 -28.41 -8.21 7.97
C THR A 431 -27.49 -7.26 7.23
N TRP A 432 -26.56 -7.84 6.48
CA TRP A 432 -25.77 -7.19 5.45
C TRP A 432 -26.40 -7.51 4.10
N ALA A 433 -26.81 -6.51 3.34
CA ALA A 433 -27.41 -6.69 2.03
C ALA A 433 -26.74 -5.78 1.00
N LEU A 434 -26.65 -6.28 -0.24
CA LEU A 434 -26.23 -5.47 -1.38
C LEU A 434 -27.47 -4.96 -2.11
N ASP A 435 -27.65 -3.65 -2.14
CA ASP A 435 -28.66 -2.99 -2.97
C ASP A 435 -28.03 -2.60 -4.31
N CYS A 436 -28.65 -3.04 -5.41
CA CYS A 436 -28.16 -2.83 -6.78
C CYS A 436 -29.01 -1.81 -7.58
N GLY A 437 -29.77 -0.92 -6.91
CA GLY A 437 -30.33 0.28 -7.55
C GLY A 437 -31.44 0.05 -8.60
N GLY A 438 -31.99 -1.16 -8.69
CA GLY A 438 -32.98 -1.56 -9.70
C GLY A 438 -32.36 -2.26 -10.91
N LEU A 439 -32.85 -3.47 -11.21
CA LEU A 439 -32.24 -4.46 -12.10
C LEU A 439 -32.33 -4.15 -13.61
N ASP A 440 -32.98 -3.06 -13.99
CA ASP A 440 -33.20 -2.67 -15.40
C ASP A 440 -32.14 -1.70 -15.95
N ALA A 441 -31.12 -1.37 -15.15
CA ALA A 441 -30.02 -0.50 -15.59
C ALA A 441 -29.17 -1.19 -16.67
N GLU A 442 -28.94 -0.48 -17.78
CA GLU A 442 -28.10 -0.90 -18.93
C GLU A 442 -26.78 -1.63 -18.54
N PRO A 443 -25.99 -1.16 -17.54
CA PRO A 443 -24.74 -1.83 -17.17
C PRO A 443 -24.93 -3.27 -16.68
N LEU A 444 -26.00 -3.56 -15.92
CA LEU A 444 -26.22 -4.89 -15.34
C LEU A 444 -26.58 -5.94 -16.40
N ARG A 445 -27.04 -5.53 -17.59
CA ARG A 445 -27.30 -6.47 -18.72
C ARG A 445 -26.03 -7.14 -19.22
N ALA A 446 -24.89 -6.45 -19.17
CA ALA A 446 -23.60 -7.01 -19.55
C ALA A 446 -23.14 -8.14 -18.60
N LEU A 447 -23.67 -8.16 -17.36
CA LEU A 447 -23.40 -9.22 -16.39
C LEU A 447 -24.19 -10.50 -16.68
N ALA A 448 -25.25 -10.46 -17.49
CA ALA A 448 -26.09 -11.64 -17.75
C ALA A 448 -25.36 -12.79 -18.48
N ALA A 449 -24.24 -12.48 -19.14
CA ALA A 449 -23.42 -13.44 -19.88
C ALA A 449 -22.22 -13.99 -19.06
N VAL A 450 -22.11 -13.62 -17.78
CA VAL A 450 -20.98 -13.93 -16.90
C VAL A 450 -21.51 -14.39 -15.54
N ASP A 451 -20.90 -15.42 -14.96
CA ASP A 451 -21.23 -15.82 -13.60
C ASP A 451 -20.59 -14.83 -12.63
N VAL A 452 -21.40 -14.10 -11.87
CA VAL A 452 -20.95 -13.10 -10.89
C VAL A 452 -21.38 -13.49 -9.49
N LEU A 453 -20.41 -13.76 -8.63
CA LEU A 453 -20.63 -13.94 -7.19
C LEU A 453 -20.15 -12.73 -6.39
N ALA A 454 -20.81 -12.44 -5.27
CA ALA A 454 -20.46 -11.35 -4.37
C ALA A 454 -20.56 -11.77 -2.88
N TRP A 455 -19.68 -11.22 -2.05
CA TRP A 455 -19.66 -11.41 -0.58
C TRP A 455 -18.91 -10.28 0.13
N PRO A 456 -19.16 -10.03 1.43
CA PRO A 456 -18.34 -9.12 2.21
C PRO A 456 -16.93 -9.71 2.46
N ILE A 457 -15.88 -8.91 2.32
CA ILE A 457 -14.48 -9.43 2.45
C ILE A 457 -14.11 -9.92 3.85
N SER A 458 -14.94 -9.61 4.84
CA SER A 458 -14.78 -10.00 6.25
C SER A 458 -15.19 -11.46 6.51
N VAL A 459 -15.73 -12.18 5.51
CA VAL A 459 -16.13 -13.58 5.59
C VAL A 459 -15.52 -14.41 4.44
N SER A 460 -15.53 -15.73 4.58
CA SER A 460 -15.00 -16.66 3.56
C SER A 460 -15.75 -16.53 2.23
N GLU A 461 -15.06 -16.82 1.13
CA GLU A 461 -15.65 -16.95 -0.21
C GLU A 461 -16.73 -18.03 -0.28
N ASP A 462 -16.75 -18.98 0.66
CA ASP A 462 -17.83 -19.98 0.76
C ASP A 462 -19.21 -19.35 1.03
N MET A 463 -19.24 -18.10 1.52
CA MET A 463 -20.45 -17.30 1.72
C MET A 463 -20.81 -16.45 0.49
N ALA A 464 -20.17 -16.70 -0.65
CA ALA A 464 -20.46 -15.98 -1.89
C ALA A 464 -21.79 -16.40 -2.50
N HIS A 465 -22.58 -15.41 -2.87
CA HIS A 465 -23.88 -15.59 -3.49
C HIS A 465 -23.92 -14.94 -4.87
N PRO A 466 -24.71 -15.47 -5.81
CA PRO A 466 -24.97 -14.79 -7.08
C PRO A 466 -25.42 -13.35 -6.86
N LEU A 467 -25.04 -12.45 -7.76
CA LEU A 467 -25.51 -11.05 -7.72
C LEU A 467 -27.03 -10.94 -7.99
N HIS A 468 -27.63 -11.98 -8.56
CA HIS A 468 -29.06 -12.05 -8.88
C HIS A 468 -29.71 -13.33 -8.31
N PRO A 469 -30.67 -13.22 -7.36
CA PRO A 469 -31.08 -11.98 -6.69
C PRO A 469 -29.95 -11.36 -5.84
N PRO A 470 -29.97 -10.05 -5.52
CA PRO A 470 -28.92 -9.44 -4.73
C PRO A 470 -28.71 -10.12 -3.37
N PRO A 471 -27.46 -10.30 -2.92
CA PRO A 471 -27.15 -11.06 -1.72
C PRO A 471 -27.60 -10.35 -0.44
N ALA A 472 -28.12 -11.13 0.51
CA ALA A 472 -28.43 -10.72 1.87
C ALA A 472 -27.96 -11.80 2.85
N LEU A 473 -27.11 -11.42 3.81
CA LEU A 473 -26.45 -12.30 4.76
C LEU A 473 -26.72 -11.85 6.19
N THR A 474 -27.04 -12.78 7.08
CA THR A 474 -27.07 -12.50 8.52
C THR A 474 -25.65 -12.63 9.06
N LEU A 475 -25.09 -11.53 9.57
CA LEU A 475 -23.72 -11.43 10.05
C LEU A 475 -23.66 -10.79 11.44
N PRO A 476 -22.69 -11.18 12.28
CA PRO A 476 -22.33 -10.40 13.45
C PRO A 476 -21.85 -9.00 13.08
N ILE A 477 -22.03 -8.05 14.01
CA ILE A 477 -21.69 -6.64 13.83
C ILE A 477 -20.24 -6.41 13.35
N GLN A 478 -19.27 -7.20 13.81
CA GLN A 478 -17.86 -7.07 13.43
C GLN A 478 -17.55 -7.51 12.00
N HIS A 479 -18.42 -8.29 11.36
CA HIS A 479 -18.26 -8.68 9.95
C HIS A 479 -18.95 -7.72 8.98
N LEU A 480 -19.71 -6.72 9.46
CA LEU A 480 -20.31 -5.75 8.56
C LEU A 480 -19.23 -4.85 7.96
N THR A 481 -19.12 -4.84 6.64
CA THR A 481 -18.10 -4.06 5.93
C THR A 481 -18.63 -3.43 4.65
N ARG A 482 -18.00 -2.33 4.24
CA ARG A 482 -18.21 -1.63 2.97
C ARG A 482 -17.45 -2.26 1.81
N PHE A 483 -16.49 -3.13 2.10
CA PHE A 483 -15.71 -3.83 1.09
C PHE A 483 -16.42 -5.10 0.65
N VAL A 484 -16.71 -5.18 -0.64
CA VAL A 484 -17.44 -6.29 -1.25
C VAL A 484 -16.53 -6.95 -2.26
N ALA A 485 -16.24 -8.22 -2.08
CA ALA A 485 -15.53 -9.03 -3.07
C ALA A 485 -16.49 -9.49 -4.16
N PHE A 486 -15.97 -9.55 -5.37
CA PHE A 486 -16.64 -10.05 -6.54
C PHE A 486 -15.74 -11.06 -7.25
N ARG A 487 -16.38 -12.12 -7.77
CA ARG A 487 -15.75 -13.11 -8.63
C ARG A 487 -16.55 -13.23 -9.92
N LEU A 488 -15.88 -13.00 -11.04
CA LEU A 488 -16.46 -13.07 -12.37
C LEU A 488 -15.81 -14.25 -13.10
N SER A 489 -16.62 -15.18 -13.59
CA SER A 489 -16.16 -16.34 -14.34
C SER A 489 -17.01 -16.61 -15.57
N VAL A 490 -16.40 -17.20 -16.58
CA VAL A 490 -17.08 -17.77 -17.74
C VAL A 490 -16.68 -19.24 -17.87
N PRO A 491 -17.60 -20.14 -18.24
CA PRO A 491 -17.34 -21.58 -18.28
C PRO A 491 -16.56 -21.98 -19.55
N ILE A 492 -15.43 -21.32 -19.82
CA ILE A 492 -14.58 -21.54 -21.00
C ILE A 492 -13.17 -21.91 -20.53
N PRO A 493 -12.65 -23.11 -20.86
CA PRO A 493 -11.31 -23.52 -20.49
C PRO A 493 -10.23 -22.54 -21.00
N GLY A 494 -9.21 -22.25 -20.18
CA GLY A 494 -8.12 -21.33 -20.53
C GLY A 494 -8.41 -19.84 -20.31
N VAL A 495 -9.58 -19.52 -19.74
CA VAL A 495 -9.94 -18.18 -19.29
C VAL A 495 -9.92 -18.14 -17.77
N ASP A 496 -8.97 -17.38 -17.22
CA ASP A 496 -8.88 -17.17 -15.78
C ASP A 496 -10.04 -16.30 -15.27
N GLU A 497 -10.51 -16.59 -14.05
CA GLU A 497 -11.50 -15.78 -13.38
C GLU A 497 -10.95 -14.41 -12.96
N VAL A 498 -11.83 -13.41 -12.90
CA VAL A 498 -11.48 -12.07 -12.41
C VAL A 498 -12.01 -11.92 -10.99
N LYS A 499 -11.12 -11.68 -10.04
CA LYS A 499 -11.45 -11.32 -8.65
C LYS A 499 -11.07 -9.88 -8.36
N LEU A 500 -11.97 -9.14 -7.74
CA LEU A 500 -11.73 -7.78 -7.27
C LEU A 500 -12.61 -7.48 -6.06
N ALA A 501 -12.16 -6.55 -5.22
CA ALA A 501 -12.99 -5.97 -4.16
C ALA A 501 -13.35 -4.53 -4.51
N LEU A 502 -14.54 -4.09 -4.13
CA LEU A 502 -15.00 -2.71 -4.25
C LEU A 502 -15.36 -2.17 -2.87
N ARG A 503 -14.95 -0.93 -2.58
CA ARG A 503 -15.46 -0.19 -1.41
C ARG A 503 -16.71 0.58 -1.84
N LEU A 504 -17.87 0.13 -1.40
CA LEU A 504 -19.15 0.72 -1.80
C LEU A 504 -19.65 1.79 -0.81
N PRO A 505 -20.53 2.70 -1.24
CA PRO A 505 -21.43 3.44 -0.35
C PRO A 505 -22.14 2.49 0.63
N ALA A 506 -22.43 2.98 1.83
CA ALA A 506 -23.17 2.19 2.82
C ALA A 506 -24.21 3.01 3.58
N ARG A 507 -25.31 2.36 3.97
CA ARG A 507 -26.40 2.93 4.77
C ARG A 507 -26.75 2.00 5.94
N GLY A 508 -27.13 2.58 7.08
CA GLY A 508 -27.53 1.83 8.28
C GLY A 508 -26.39 1.08 8.98
N MET A 509 -25.13 1.40 8.66
CA MET A 509 -23.97 0.74 9.25
C MET A 509 -23.68 1.24 10.67
N PRO A 510 -23.57 0.35 11.68
CA PRO A 510 -23.40 0.78 13.08
C PRO A 510 -22.02 1.39 13.34
N GLY A 511 -21.91 2.44 14.15
CA GLY A 511 -20.63 3.15 14.37
C GLY A 511 -19.61 2.39 15.22
N ASP A 512 -20.06 1.45 16.04
CA ASP A 512 -19.27 0.71 17.03
C ASP A 512 -18.68 -0.62 16.50
N ARG A 513 -18.84 -0.94 15.20
CA ARG A 513 -18.32 -2.18 14.59
C ARG A 513 -16.86 -2.47 14.93
N MET A 514 -16.04 -1.44 14.84
CA MET A 514 -14.63 -1.55 15.12
C MET A 514 -14.39 -1.93 16.58
N HIS A 515 -15.14 -1.37 17.54
CA HIS A 515 -15.03 -1.80 18.94
C HIS A 515 -15.33 -3.30 19.09
N HIS A 516 -16.37 -3.80 18.40
CA HIS A 516 -16.70 -5.23 18.40
C HIS A 516 -15.68 -6.10 17.67
N ALA A 517 -15.11 -5.64 16.55
CA ALA A 517 -14.03 -6.34 15.85
C ALA A 517 -12.78 -6.46 16.73
N LEU A 518 -12.48 -5.40 17.47
CA LEU A 518 -11.35 -5.32 18.40
C LEU A 518 -11.54 -6.23 19.61
N VAL A 519 -12.73 -6.25 20.21
CA VAL A 519 -13.08 -7.20 21.29
C VAL A 519 -13.11 -8.65 20.77
N GLY A 520 -13.59 -8.86 19.54
CA GLY A 520 -13.63 -10.16 18.86
C GLY A 520 -12.26 -10.79 18.59
N LEU A 521 -11.19 -10.00 18.50
CA LEU A 521 -9.82 -10.54 18.39
C LEU A 521 -9.39 -11.34 19.63
N ILE A 522 -9.99 -11.04 20.78
CA ILE A 522 -9.81 -11.74 22.05
C ILE A 522 -11.11 -12.51 22.33
N SER A 523 -11.49 -13.40 21.43
CA SER A 523 -12.78 -14.12 21.49
C SER A 523 -12.78 -15.42 22.27
N ASP A 524 -11.60 -15.97 22.60
CA ASP A 524 -11.48 -17.27 23.26
C ASP A 524 -10.22 -17.35 24.13
N PRO A 525 -10.19 -18.27 25.12
CA PRO A 525 -9.04 -18.48 26.00
C PRO A 525 -7.71 -18.68 25.27
N GLY A 526 -7.70 -19.34 24.11
CA GLY A 526 -6.47 -19.54 23.33
C GLY A 526 -5.97 -18.25 22.69
N ARG A 527 -6.86 -17.44 22.11
CA ARG A 527 -6.51 -16.10 21.58
C ARG A 527 -6.08 -15.14 22.68
N PHE A 528 -6.72 -15.19 23.84
CA PHE A 528 -6.29 -14.45 25.03
C PHE A 528 -4.86 -14.81 25.44
N LEU A 529 -4.52 -16.11 25.56
CA LEU A 529 -3.17 -16.54 25.93
C LEU A 529 -2.11 -16.20 24.86
N ARG A 530 -2.46 -16.27 23.57
CA ARG A 530 -1.57 -15.83 22.47
C ARG A 530 -1.32 -14.33 22.49
N PHE A 531 -2.38 -13.54 22.70
CA PHE A 531 -2.28 -12.11 22.84
C PHE A 531 -1.44 -11.73 24.07
N LEU A 532 -1.66 -12.42 25.19
CA LEU A 532 -0.87 -12.28 26.42
C LEU A 532 0.61 -12.61 26.19
N ARG A 533 0.92 -13.67 25.45
CA ARG A 533 2.30 -13.98 25.05
C ARG A 533 2.92 -12.91 24.17
N ALA A 534 2.18 -12.39 23.19
CA ALA A 534 2.67 -11.31 22.34
C ALA A 534 2.94 -10.03 23.16
N LEU A 535 2.19 -9.82 24.25
CA LEU A 535 2.40 -8.75 25.21
C LEU A 535 3.63 -8.97 26.12
N LEU A 536 3.98 -10.23 26.40
CA LEU A 536 5.06 -10.65 27.30
C LEU A 536 6.38 -10.97 26.57
N GLY A 537 6.32 -11.24 25.26
CA GLY A 537 7.44 -11.52 24.36
C GLY A 537 7.78 -10.35 23.45
N ASP A 538 8.96 -10.39 22.83
CA ASP A 538 9.51 -9.30 22.02
C ASP A 538 8.68 -9.03 20.75
N LEU A 539 8.78 -7.77 20.27
CA LEU A 539 7.87 -7.04 19.39
C LEU A 539 7.55 -7.70 18.04
N ASP A 540 8.44 -8.55 17.53
CA ASP A 540 8.23 -9.31 16.28
C ASP A 540 7.03 -10.28 16.38
N ALA A 541 6.69 -10.74 17.60
CA ALA A 541 5.56 -11.62 17.84
C ALA A 541 4.19 -10.92 17.68
N VAL A 542 4.10 -9.61 17.92
CA VAL A 542 2.87 -8.81 17.79
C VAL A 542 2.56 -8.52 16.32
N ALA A 543 3.59 -8.19 15.54
CA ALA A 543 3.50 -8.09 14.08
C ALA A 543 3.19 -9.45 13.45
N GLY A 544 3.76 -10.54 13.98
CA GLY A 544 3.40 -11.91 13.62
C GLY A 544 1.97 -12.29 14.03
N TRP A 545 1.42 -11.79 15.13
CA TRP A 545 0.03 -12.07 15.53
C TRP A 545 -1.00 -11.34 14.64
N MET A 546 -0.70 -10.11 14.24
CA MET A 546 -1.52 -9.37 13.27
C MET A 546 -1.24 -9.77 11.81
N GLY A 547 -0.06 -10.27 11.48
CA GLY A 547 0.33 -10.70 10.14
C GLY A 547 0.08 -12.19 9.85
N ALA A 548 0.21 -13.06 10.85
CA ALA A 548 0.17 -14.52 10.68
C ALA A 548 -1.13 -15.14 11.20
N GLY A 549 -2.07 -15.32 10.27
CA GLY A 549 -2.84 -16.57 10.20
C GLY A 549 -2.11 -17.66 9.39
N GLY A 550 -0.85 -17.42 8.99
CA GLY A 550 -0.19 -18.11 7.88
C GLY A 550 1.03 -18.97 8.21
N SER A 551 1.35 -19.24 9.48
CA SER A 551 2.42 -20.22 9.80
C SER A 551 1.81 -21.52 10.31
N ARG A 552 1.30 -22.34 9.39
CA ARG A 552 1.35 -23.79 9.58
C ARG A 552 2.74 -24.24 9.14
N ALA A 553 3.74 -23.98 9.98
CA ALA A 553 4.89 -24.87 9.98
C ALA A 553 4.33 -26.28 10.26
N ASN A 554 4.57 -27.23 9.36
CA ASN A 554 4.36 -28.64 9.63
C ASN A 554 5.34 -29.05 10.75
N VAL A 555 5.02 -28.69 11.99
CA VAL A 555 5.43 -29.48 13.13
C VAL A 555 4.61 -30.75 13.02
N GLY A 556 5.29 -31.85 12.71
CA GLY A 556 4.66 -33.15 12.52
C GLY A 556 3.65 -33.46 13.62
N ASP A 557 2.56 -34.09 13.19
CA ASP A 557 1.47 -34.66 13.96
C ASP A 557 1.85 -35.03 15.41
N GLN A 558 1.68 -34.07 16.32
CA GLN A 558 1.46 -34.31 17.74
C GLN A 558 0.30 -33.42 18.14
N GLY A 559 -0.80 -34.04 18.58
CA GLY A 559 -1.95 -33.34 19.16
C GLY A 559 -1.56 -32.40 20.31
N PRO A 560 -2.50 -31.54 20.77
CA PRO A 560 -2.21 -30.41 21.64
C PRO A 560 -1.62 -30.88 22.97
N ARG A 561 -0.29 -30.79 23.08
CA ARG A 561 0.45 -31.02 24.33
C ARG A 561 0.93 -29.69 24.86
N LEU A 562 0.24 -29.25 25.92
CA LEU A 562 0.74 -28.44 27.04
C LEU A 562 1.84 -27.43 26.70
N ASP A 563 1.43 -26.40 25.97
CA ASP A 563 2.20 -25.17 25.79
C ASP A 563 1.94 -24.21 26.97
N SER A 564 1.47 -24.69 28.13
CA SER A 564 1.17 -23.87 29.32
C SER A 564 2.39 -23.55 30.18
N GLU A 565 3.48 -24.31 30.04
CA GLU A 565 4.65 -24.21 30.92
C GLU A 565 5.50 -22.95 30.64
N THR A 566 5.62 -22.51 29.38
CA THR A 566 6.42 -21.32 29.05
C THR A 566 5.72 -20.00 29.37
N LEU A 567 4.38 -19.94 29.28
CA LEU A 567 3.64 -18.72 29.63
C LEU A 567 3.69 -18.46 31.15
N LEU A 568 3.53 -19.50 31.97
CA LEU A 568 3.70 -19.37 33.42
C LEU A 568 5.11 -18.87 33.73
N GLU A 569 6.12 -19.43 33.08
CA GLU A 569 7.50 -19.02 33.25
C GLU A 569 7.71 -17.56 32.83
N ASP A 570 7.15 -17.11 31.70
CA ASP A 570 7.24 -15.73 31.24
C ASP A 570 6.54 -14.75 32.19
N VAL A 571 5.35 -15.11 32.70
CA VAL A 571 4.62 -14.31 33.69
C VAL A 571 5.40 -14.23 35.01
N VAL A 572 5.92 -15.35 35.53
CA VAL A 572 6.68 -15.39 36.80
C VAL A 572 8.04 -14.72 36.64
N ARG A 573 8.72 -14.89 35.51
CA ARG A 573 10.00 -14.24 35.19
C ARG A 573 9.81 -12.73 35.08
N THR A 574 8.75 -12.28 34.41
CA THR A 574 8.40 -10.86 34.33
C THR A 574 8.02 -10.32 35.71
N ALA A 575 7.20 -11.03 36.49
CA ALA A 575 6.88 -10.68 37.87
C ALA A 575 8.11 -10.55 38.77
N SER A 576 9.14 -11.38 38.55
CA SER A 576 10.36 -11.40 39.36
C SER A 576 11.38 -10.32 38.95
N ARG A 577 11.55 -10.08 37.64
CA ARG A 577 12.60 -9.21 37.08
C ARG A 577 12.13 -7.80 36.75
N ALA A 578 10.86 -7.64 36.37
CA ALA A 578 10.26 -6.37 35.90
C ALA A 578 8.74 -6.34 36.18
N PRO A 579 8.30 -6.39 37.46
CA PRO A 579 6.89 -6.49 37.84
C PRO A 579 5.99 -5.34 37.34
N GLU A 580 6.58 -4.18 37.03
CA GLU A 580 5.93 -3.05 36.37
C GLU A 580 5.42 -3.39 34.96
N ARG A 581 6.09 -4.29 34.23
CA ARG A 581 5.68 -4.76 32.89
C ARG A 581 4.41 -5.63 32.92
N LEU A 582 3.90 -5.98 34.09
CA LEU A 582 2.63 -6.72 34.27
C LEU A 582 1.40 -5.82 34.46
N GLY A 583 1.58 -4.51 34.67
CA GLY A 583 0.48 -3.53 34.66
C GLY A 583 -0.49 -3.62 33.44
N PRO A 584 -0.02 -3.95 32.23
CA PRO A 584 -0.85 -4.08 31.03
C PRO A 584 -1.81 -5.25 31.07
N VAL A 585 -1.29 -6.39 31.52
CA VAL A 585 -2.07 -7.60 31.74
C VAL A 585 -3.14 -7.37 32.81
N ARG A 586 -2.82 -6.62 33.89
CA ARG A 586 -3.81 -6.23 34.92
C ARG A 586 -4.99 -5.44 34.31
N ARG A 587 -4.71 -4.47 33.45
CA ARG A 587 -5.73 -3.64 32.79
C ARG A 587 -6.59 -4.46 31.83
N LEU A 588 -5.98 -5.25 30.96
CA LEU A 588 -6.69 -6.15 30.04
C LEU A 588 -7.68 -7.07 30.77
N ILE A 589 -7.23 -7.71 31.86
CA ILE A 589 -8.08 -8.59 32.67
C ILE A 589 -9.22 -7.79 33.31
N ALA A 590 -8.95 -6.59 33.83
CA ALA A 590 -9.99 -5.73 34.41
C ALA A 590 -11.04 -5.30 33.38
N ASP A 591 -10.62 -5.00 32.14
CA ASP A 591 -11.50 -4.55 31.06
C ASP A 591 -12.34 -5.69 30.48
N LEU A 592 -11.74 -6.86 30.22
CA LEU A 592 -12.48 -8.04 29.78
C LEU A 592 -13.55 -8.45 30.80
N ARG A 593 -13.27 -8.28 32.11
CA ARG A 593 -14.24 -8.57 33.19
C ARG A 593 -15.43 -7.60 33.26
N LYS A 594 -15.46 -6.54 32.46
CA LYS A 594 -16.61 -5.60 32.40
C LYS A 594 -17.81 -6.16 31.63
N THR A 595 -17.64 -7.25 30.87
CA THR A 595 -18.70 -7.86 30.06
C THR A 595 -18.79 -9.36 30.35
N GLU A 596 -19.99 -9.95 30.27
CA GLU A 596 -20.16 -11.41 30.43
C GLU A 596 -19.35 -12.19 29.39
N ARG A 597 -19.31 -11.69 28.15
CA ARG A 597 -18.53 -12.27 27.06
C ARG A 597 -17.02 -12.21 27.33
N GLY A 598 -16.51 -11.09 27.84
CA GLY A 598 -15.08 -10.95 28.17
C GLY A 598 -14.66 -11.77 29.40
N CYS A 599 -15.54 -11.98 30.38
CA CYS A 599 -15.30 -12.91 31.49
C CYS A 599 -15.10 -14.35 30.99
N ALA A 600 -15.90 -14.80 30.02
CA ALA A 600 -15.83 -16.16 29.46
C ALA A 600 -14.54 -16.44 28.67
N VAL A 601 -13.81 -15.39 28.30
CA VAL A 601 -12.58 -15.49 27.51
C VAL A 601 -11.34 -15.74 28.37
N ILE A 602 -11.37 -15.38 29.65
CA ILE A 602 -10.22 -15.57 30.53
C ILE A 602 -10.31 -16.97 31.16
N PRO A 603 -9.37 -17.89 30.89
CA PRO A 603 -9.44 -19.21 31.49
C PRO A 603 -9.31 -19.16 33.02
N ASP A 604 -10.20 -19.84 33.74
CA ASP A 604 -10.26 -19.86 35.21
C ASP A 604 -8.93 -20.25 35.86
N ASP A 605 -8.23 -21.23 35.28
CA ASP A 605 -6.94 -21.69 35.80
C ASP A 605 -5.85 -20.63 35.65
N PHE A 606 -5.89 -19.83 34.58
CA PHE A 606 -4.99 -18.69 34.44
C PHE A 606 -5.31 -17.60 35.47
N LEU A 607 -6.60 -17.31 35.73
CA LEU A 607 -7.00 -16.35 36.76
C LEU A 607 -6.48 -16.74 38.15
N ARG A 608 -6.56 -18.03 38.51
CA ARG A 608 -6.02 -18.52 39.79
C ARG A 608 -4.51 -18.31 39.90
N VAL A 609 -3.77 -18.61 38.84
CA VAL A 609 -2.32 -18.39 38.77
C VAL A 609 -2.00 -16.90 38.85
N TRP A 610 -2.73 -16.08 38.10
CA TRP A 610 -2.57 -14.63 38.04
C TRP A 610 -2.80 -13.99 39.41
N GLU A 611 -3.85 -14.39 40.13
CA GLU A 611 -4.15 -13.93 41.48
C GLU A 611 -3.05 -14.31 42.48
N ALA A 612 -2.46 -15.50 42.34
CA ALA A 612 -1.32 -15.93 43.16
C ALA A 612 -0.06 -15.09 42.88
N VAL A 613 0.25 -14.81 41.61
CA VAL A 613 1.38 -13.95 41.21
C VAL A 613 1.17 -12.51 41.69
N GLU A 614 -0.03 -11.96 41.53
CA GLU A 614 -0.39 -10.63 42.02
C GLU A 614 -0.24 -10.50 43.54
N SER A 615 -0.66 -11.53 44.27
CA SER A 615 -0.52 -11.57 45.73
C SER A 615 0.96 -11.57 46.14
N ALA A 616 1.79 -12.39 45.48
CA ALA A 616 3.22 -12.45 45.74
C ALA A 616 3.95 -11.13 45.44
N ILE A 617 3.59 -10.43 44.35
CA ILE A 617 4.16 -9.10 44.02
C ILE A 617 3.78 -8.08 45.10
N ARG A 618 2.53 -8.08 45.57
CA ARG A 618 2.03 -7.15 46.60
C ARG A 618 2.70 -7.36 47.96
N GLU A 619 3.01 -8.60 48.33
CA GLU A 619 3.72 -8.92 49.58
C GLU A 619 5.17 -8.42 49.53
N ARG A 620 5.84 -8.57 48.38
CA ARG A 620 7.22 -8.12 48.17
C ARG A 620 7.39 -6.60 48.16
N GLY A 621 6.35 -5.85 47.80
CA GLY A 621 6.34 -4.38 47.87
C GLY A 621 6.00 -3.82 49.26
N ARG A 622 5.65 -4.67 50.23
CA ARG A 622 5.33 -4.30 51.63
C ARG A 622 6.44 -4.64 52.63
N SER A 623 7.40 -5.48 52.23
CA SER A 623 8.67 -5.75 52.94
C SER A 623 9.74 -4.79 52.49
#